data_AF-A0A1M6MF98-F1
#
_entry.id   AF-A0A1M6MF98-F1
#
_cell.length_a   1.000
_cell.length_b   1.000
_cell.length_c   1.000
_cell.angle_alpha   90.00
_cell.angle_beta   90.00
_cell.angle_gamma   90.00
#
_symmetry.space_group_name_H-M   'P 1'
#
loop_
_entity.id
_entity.type
_entity.pdbx_description
1 polymer ?
#
loop_
_entity_poly.entity_id
_entity_poly.type
_entity_poly.pdbx_seq_one_letter_code
_entity_poly.pdbx_strand_id
1 'polypeptide(L)'
;MKFKWYKMLIFPFIIFVYVLLHFIIPTENENEKNKIKYINERNFIEKKIVGKWNFDTHQSVYNNRFHLFSADGSYTYHGSDNSKIYSGNWYVNVNDSILYIKRKDTINNSIYKLKKIESNMLVLEKKGKYVEFMNWTRYK
;
A
#
# COMPACT_ATOMS: atom_id res chain seq x y z
N MET A 1 -54.39 36.82 18.44
CA MET A 1 -53.88 35.58 17.83
C MET A 1 -52.35 35.66 17.82
N LYS A 2 -51.64 34.91 18.68
CA LYS A 2 -50.17 35.04 18.83
C LYS A 2 -49.46 34.41 17.60
N PHE A 3 -48.94 35.26 16.72
CA PHE A 3 -48.19 34.83 15.54
C PHE A 3 -46.90 34.13 15.98
N LYS A 4 -46.74 32.86 15.60
CA LYS A 4 -45.66 31.99 16.08
C LYS A 4 -44.44 32.11 15.15
N TRP A 5 -43.66 33.16 15.33
CA TRP A 5 -42.46 33.52 14.55
C TRP A 5 -41.46 32.37 14.34
N TYR A 6 -41.37 31.43 15.27
CA TYR A 6 -40.48 30.27 15.16
C TYR A 6 -40.82 29.36 13.95
N LYS A 7 -42.07 29.35 13.46
CA LYS A 7 -42.44 28.59 12.26
C LYS A 7 -41.93 29.23 10.96
N MET A 8 -41.69 30.54 10.94
CA MET A 8 -41.11 31.24 9.77
C MET A 8 -39.60 31.00 9.63
N LEU A 9 -38.90 30.68 10.72
CA LEU A 9 -37.46 30.43 10.70
C LEU A 9 -37.08 28.99 10.29
N ILE A 10 -38.04 28.06 10.25
CA ILE A 10 -37.81 26.67 9.86
C ILE A 10 -37.39 26.57 8.39
N PHE A 11 -38.06 27.33 7.51
CA PHE A 11 -37.77 27.32 6.08
C PHE A 11 -36.33 27.78 5.73
N PRO A 12 -35.86 28.96 6.20
CA PRO A 12 -34.48 29.38 5.95
C PRO A 12 -33.46 28.48 6.63
N PHE A 13 -33.79 27.88 7.78
CA PHE A 13 -32.91 26.91 8.43
C PHE A 13 -32.75 25.61 7.63
N ILE A 14 -33.84 25.07 7.07
CA ILE A 14 -33.78 23.89 6.19
C ILE A 14 -32.96 24.18 4.93
N ILE A 15 -33.15 25.35 4.32
CA ILE A 15 -32.37 25.78 3.15
C ILE A 15 -30.88 25.91 3.52
N PHE A 16 -30.57 26.51 4.67
CA PHE A 16 -29.20 26.62 5.16
C PHE A 16 -28.55 25.25 5.38
N VAL A 17 -29.24 24.31 6.02
CA VAL A 17 -28.76 22.93 6.22
C VAL A 17 -28.56 22.20 4.89
N TYR A 18 -29.47 22.37 3.93
CA TYR A 18 -29.36 21.77 2.60
C TYR A 18 -28.13 22.28 1.84
N VAL A 19 -27.89 23.60 1.86
CA VAL A 19 -26.69 24.21 1.26
C VAL A 19 -25.43 23.71 1.98
N LEU A 20 -25.44 23.66 3.31
CA LEU A 20 -24.30 23.19 4.10
C LEU A 20 -23.94 21.73 3.79
N LEU A 21 -24.95 20.85 3.67
CA LEU A 21 -24.75 19.46 3.29
C LEU A 21 -24.15 19.31 1.89
N HIS A 22 -24.54 20.18 0.94
CA HIS A 22 -23.98 20.18 -0.41
C HIS A 22 -22.51 20.63 -0.48
N PHE A 23 -22.05 21.43 0.47
CA PHE A 23 -20.64 21.82 0.57
C PHE A 23 -19.77 20.78 1.30
N ILE A 24 -20.35 19.98 2.20
CA ILE A 24 -19.62 18.99 3.00
C ILE A 24 -19.57 17.63 2.30
N ILE A 25 -20.61 17.25 1.56
CA ILE A 25 -20.69 15.94 0.91
C ILE A 25 -20.04 16.03 -0.47
N PRO A 26 -18.93 15.30 -0.73
CA PRO A 26 -18.29 15.29 -2.03
C PRO A 26 -19.26 14.78 -3.09
N THR A 27 -19.29 15.48 -4.21
CA THR A 27 -20.14 15.11 -5.35
C THR A 27 -19.71 13.77 -5.95
N GLU A 28 -20.59 13.12 -6.70
CA GLU A 28 -20.27 11.86 -7.39
C GLU A 28 -19.03 11.98 -8.29
N ASN A 29 -18.90 13.09 -9.00
CA ASN A 29 -17.71 13.42 -9.80
C ASN A 29 -16.43 13.58 -8.96
N GLU A 30 -16.50 14.16 -7.77
CA GLU A 30 -15.34 14.24 -6.86
C GLU A 30 -14.98 12.87 -6.31
N ASN A 31 -15.97 12.03 -6.00
CA ASN A 31 -15.74 10.65 -5.58
C ASN A 31 -15.10 9.82 -6.69
N GLU A 32 -15.53 9.98 -7.94
CA GLU A 32 -14.89 9.32 -9.09
C GLU A 32 -13.46 9.80 -9.32
N LYS A 33 -13.22 11.11 -9.27
CA LYS A 33 -11.86 11.67 -9.35
C LYS A 33 -10.97 11.16 -8.22
N ASN A 34 -11.48 11.07 -7.00
CA ASN A 34 -10.74 10.54 -5.86
C ASN A 34 -10.45 9.04 -6.02
N LYS A 35 -11.39 8.26 -6.54
CA LYS A 35 -11.18 6.84 -6.89
C LYS A 35 -10.11 6.68 -7.98
N ILE A 36 -10.20 7.45 -9.05
CA ILE A 36 -9.21 7.41 -10.15
C ILE A 36 -7.83 7.84 -9.66
N LYS A 37 -7.76 8.89 -8.85
CA LYS A 37 -6.53 9.35 -8.19
C LYS A 37 -5.95 8.24 -7.32
N TYR A 38 -6.77 7.61 -6.49
CA TYR A 38 -6.38 6.47 -5.65
C TYR A 38 -5.85 5.29 -6.49
N ILE A 39 -6.53 4.93 -7.59
CA ILE A 39 -6.08 3.87 -8.52
C ILE A 39 -4.74 4.24 -9.19
N ASN A 40 -4.58 5.49 -9.61
CA ASN A 40 -3.37 5.96 -10.28
C ASN A 40 -2.17 6.05 -9.32
N GLU A 41 -2.39 6.49 -8.08
CA GLU A 41 -1.38 6.52 -7.02
C GLU A 41 -1.00 5.10 -6.55
N ARG A 42 -1.97 4.19 -6.45
CA ARG A 42 -1.72 2.76 -6.18
C ARG A 42 -0.84 2.13 -7.27
N ASN A 43 -1.17 2.40 -8.54
CA ASN A 43 -0.34 2.00 -9.68
C ASN A 43 1.09 2.56 -9.61
N PHE A 44 1.29 3.76 -9.04
CA PHE A 44 2.62 4.37 -8.97
C PHE A 44 3.55 3.68 -7.97
N ILE A 45 3.03 3.27 -6.80
CA ILE A 45 3.82 2.53 -5.81
C ILE A 45 4.18 1.15 -6.37
N GLU A 46 3.21 0.44 -6.94
CA GLU A 46 3.43 -0.86 -7.58
C GLU A 46 4.51 -0.76 -8.68
N LYS A 47 4.42 0.26 -9.55
CA LYS A 47 5.45 0.51 -10.59
C LYS A 47 6.85 0.75 -10.01
N LYS A 48 6.98 1.40 -8.84
CA LYS A 48 8.29 1.68 -8.24
C LYS A 48 8.95 0.45 -7.62
N ILE A 49 8.16 -0.48 -7.09
CA ILE A 49 8.69 -1.70 -6.47
C ILE A 49 8.99 -2.80 -7.50
N VAL A 50 8.48 -2.70 -8.73
CA VAL A 50 8.78 -3.67 -9.80
C VAL A 50 10.29 -3.78 -10.03
N GLY A 51 10.78 -5.01 -10.08
CA GLY A 51 12.18 -5.33 -10.28
C GLY A 51 12.73 -6.33 -9.27
N LYS A 52 14.04 -6.57 -9.37
CA LYS A 52 14.78 -7.48 -8.48
C LYS A 52 15.37 -6.70 -7.30
N TRP A 53 15.26 -7.26 -6.11
CA TRP A 53 15.73 -6.67 -4.86
C TRP A 53 16.51 -7.68 -4.02
N ASN A 54 17.58 -7.22 -3.38
CA ASN A 54 18.36 -7.96 -2.40
C ASN A 54 17.90 -7.60 -1.00
N PHE A 55 17.87 -8.59 -0.12
CA PHE A 55 17.64 -8.39 1.30
C PHE A 55 18.97 -8.41 2.06
N ASP A 56 19.38 -7.24 2.54
CA ASP A 56 20.67 -7.07 3.20
C ASP A 56 20.50 -7.36 4.70
N THR A 57 20.52 -8.63 5.09
CA THR A 57 20.75 -8.97 6.52
C THR A 57 22.19 -9.32 6.80
N HIS A 58 22.94 -9.80 5.80
CA HIS A 58 24.36 -10.06 5.92
C HIS A 58 24.96 -9.87 4.52
N GLN A 59 25.97 -9.01 4.40
CA GLN A 59 26.87 -8.86 3.23
C GLN A 59 27.67 -10.15 2.91
N SER A 60 27.17 -11.31 3.33
CA SER A 60 27.85 -12.58 3.37
C SER A 60 27.41 -13.44 2.19
N VAL A 61 28.28 -13.46 1.15
CA VAL A 61 28.66 -14.64 0.34
C VAL A 61 27.56 -15.36 -0.49
N TYR A 62 26.27 -15.14 -0.28
CA TYR A 62 25.19 -15.83 -1.00
C TYR A 62 24.67 -15.01 -2.19
N ASN A 63 25.48 -14.93 -3.25
CA ASN A 63 25.27 -14.09 -4.45
C ASN A 63 23.94 -14.26 -5.23
N ASN A 64 23.09 -15.22 -4.86
CA ASN A 64 21.94 -15.64 -5.67
C ASN A 64 20.59 -15.53 -4.95
N ARG A 65 20.46 -14.68 -3.92
CA ARG A 65 19.18 -14.43 -3.22
C ARG A 65 18.58 -13.11 -3.64
N PHE A 66 17.46 -13.16 -4.36
CA PHE A 66 16.70 -11.97 -4.74
C PHE A 66 15.20 -12.16 -4.64
N HIS A 67 14.55 -11.02 -4.48
CA HIS A 67 13.12 -10.79 -4.40
C HIS A 67 12.70 -10.13 -5.72
N LEU A 68 11.92 -10.83 -6.55
CA LEU A 68 11.42 -10.30 -7.82
C LEU A 68 9.96 -9.89 -7.67
N PHE A 69 9.68 -8.59 -7.82
CA PHE A 69 8.33 -8.07 -7.98
C PHE A 69 8.05 -7.83 -9.46
N SER A 70 7.04 -8.51 -9.97
CA SER A 70 6.61 -8.39 -11.36
C SER A 70 5.48 -7.36 -11.48
N ALA A 71 5.35 -6.78 -12.67
CA ALA A 71 4.32 -5.76 -12.95
C ALA A 71 2.89 -6.32 -12.94
N ASP A 72 2.74 -7.65 -13.03
CA ASP A 72 1.46 -8.36 -12.89
C ASP A 72 1.05 -8.62 -11.43
N GLY A 73 1.80 -8.09 -10.46
CA GLY A 73 1.58 -8.28 -9.02
C GLY A 73 2.06 -9.65 -8.50
N SER A 74 2.64 -10.50 -9.36
CA SER A 74 3.31 -11.71 -8.92
C SER A 74 4.62 -11.37 -8.20
N TYR A 75 4.94 -12.20 -7.21
CA TYR A 75 6.16 -12.05 -6.45
C TYR A 75 6.85 -13.40 -6.31
N THR A 76 8.14 -13.41 -6.63
CA THR A 76 8.96 -14.60 -6.59
C THR A 76 10.16 -14.33 -5.71
N TYR A 77 10.34 -15.16 -4.70
CA TYR A 77 11.61 -15.25 -4.00
C TYR A 77 12.43 -16.34 -4.66
N HIS A 78 13.65 -15.99 -5.06
CA HIS A 78 14.63 -16.93 -5.56
C HIS A 78 15.89 -16.80 -4.72
N GLY A 79 16.29 -17.88 -4.06
CA GLY A 79 17.52 -17.94 -3.28
C GLY A 79 18.29 -19.21 -3.56
N SER A 80 19.62 -19.12 -3.54
CA SER A 80 20.50 -20.28 -3.47
C SER A 80 21.40 -20.19 -2.25
N ASP A 81 21.52 -21.28 -1.50
CA ASP A 81 22.46 -21.47 -0.39
C ASP A 81 23.08 -22.85 -0.53
N ASN A 82 24.41 -22.95 -0.64
CA ASN A 82 25.14 -24.22 -0.67
C ASN A 82 24.50 -25.27 -1.63
N SER A 83 24.22 -24.84 -2.87
CA SER A 83 23.59 -25.65 -3.93
C SER A 83 22.12 -26.03 -3.69
N LYS A 84 21.49 -25.59 -2.60
CA LYS A 84 20.04 -25.70 -2.39
C LYS A 84 19.33 -24.48 -2.95
N ILE A 85 18.32 -24.72 -3.80
CA ILE A 85 17.48 -23.68 -4.39
C ILE A 85 16.23 -23.53 -3.53
N TYR A 86 15.99 -22.31 -3.06
CA TYR A 86 14.79 -21.89 -2.36
C TYR A 86 14.00 -21.02 -3.32
N SER A 87 12.98 -21.61 -3.95
CA SER A 87 12.02 -20.87 -4.76
C SER A 87 10.63 -21.04 -4.19
N GLY A 88 9.85 -19.96 -4.18
CA GLY A 88 8.45 -20.01 -3.81
C GLY A 88 7.67 -19.07 -4.71
N ASN A 89 6.43 -19.45 -4.99
CA ASN A 89 5.46 -18.53 -5.57
C ASN A 89 4.81 -17.78 -4.42
N TRP A 90 4.71 -16.46 -4.56
CA TRP A 90 4.09 -15.60 -3.58
C TRP A 90 3.16 -14.60 -4.29
N TYR A 91 2.28 -14.00 -3.51
CA TYR A 91 1.46 -12.87 -3.91
C TYR A 91 1.93 -11.63 -3.18
N VAL A 92 1.99 -10.52 -3.91
CA VAL A 92 2.22 -9.20 -3.35
C VAL A 92 0.99 -8.35 -3.54
N ASN A 93 0.63 -7.64 -2.48
CA ASN A 93 -0.36 -6.58 -2.55
C ASN A 93 0.22 -5.37 -1.82
N VAL A 94 0.19 -4.21 -2.48
CA VAL A 94 0.58 -2.95 -1.86
C VAL A 94 -0.64 -2.06 -1.72
N ASN A 95 -0.94 -1.68 -0.48
CA ASN A 95 -2.01 -0.75 -0.17
C ASN A 95 -1.56 0.26 0.89
N ASP A 96 -1.75 1.56 0.67
CA ASP A 96 -1.53 2.63 1.66
C ASP A 96 -0.20 2.51 2.44
N SER A 97 0.90 2.24 1.73
CA SER A 97 2.25 2.00 2.32
C SER A 97 2.38 0.72 3.14
N ILE A 98 1.49 -0.25 2.95
CA ILE A 98 1.59 -1.61 3.50
C ILE A 98 1.90 -2.54 2.34
N LEU A 99 3.05 -3.20 2.42
CA LEU A 99 3.48 -4.27 1.54
C LEU A 99 3.10 -5.61 2.19
N TYR A 100 2.08 -6.24 1.64
CA TYR A 100 1.64 -7.57 2.04
C TYR A 100 2.31 -8.62 1.15
N ILE A 101 2.96 -9.60 1.77
CA ILE A 101 3.65 -10.68 1.10
C ILE A 101 3.11 -12.01 1.63
N LYS A 102 2.45 -12.79 0.76
CA LYS A 102 1.88 -14.09 1.11
C LYS A 102 2.45 -15.20 0.26
N ARG A 103 2.90 -16.29 0.88
CA ARG A 103 3.36 -17.47 0.15
C ARG A 103 2.16 -18.26 -0.34
N LYS A 104 2.18 -18.77 -1.59
CA LYS A 104 1.00 -19.45 -2.17
C LYS A 104 0.65 -20.78 -1.47
N ASP A 105 1.64 -21.47 -0.93
CA ASP A 105 1.58 -22.84 -0.38
C ASP A 105 1.58 -22.89 1.16
N THR A 106 1.56 -21.74 1.86
CA THR A 106 1.50 -21.70 3.33
C THR A 106 0.55 -20.64 3.84
N ILE A 107 0.04 -20.81 5.07
CA ILE A 107 -0.78 -19.79 5.76
C ILE A 107 0.08 -18.61 6.27
N ASN A 108 1.41 -18.74 6.19
CA ASN A 108 2.33 -17.71 6.64
C ASN A 108 2.31 -16.49 5.71
N ASN A 109 1.84 -15.39 6.27
CA ASN A 109 1.82 -14.09 5.63
C ASN A 109 2.83 -13.18 6.35
N SER A 110 3.65 -12.47 5.58
CA SER A 110 4.51 -11.42 6.10
C SER A 110 3.95 -10.06 5.70
N ILE A 111 3.68 -9.23 6.71
CA ILE A 111 3.17 -7.88 6.51
C ILE A 111 4.29 -6.90 6.83
N TYR A 112 4.59 -6.05 5.87
CA TYR A 112 5.60 -5.01 5.99
C TYR A 112 4.94 -3.65 5.81
N LYS A 113 5.32 -2.67 6.63
CA LYS A 113 4.99 -1.27 6.39
C LYS A 113 6.14 -0.64 5.62
N LEU A 114 5.85 -0.16 4.43
CA LEU A 114 6.77 0.57 3.58
C LEU A 114 7.01 1.96 4.17
N LYS A 115 8.27 2.25 4.51
CA LYS A 115 8.70 3.52 5.11
C LYS A 115 9.30 4.46 4.10
N LYS A 116 10.05 3.92 3.15
CA LYS A 116 10.73 4.69 2.12
C LYS A 116 10.83 3.88 0.84
N ILE A 117 10.63 4.56 -0.29
CA ILE A 117 10.85 4.02 -1.63
C ILE A 117 11.73 5.00 -2.40
N GLU A 118 12.89 4.53 -2.82
CA GLU A 118 13.79 5.22 -3.74
C GLU A 118 14.02 4.36 -4.98
N SER A 119 14.71 4.91 -5.97
CA SER A 119 14.99 4.20 -7.24
C SER A 119 15.81 2.92 -7.06
N ASN A 120 16.58 2.82 -5.97
CA ASN A 120 17.50 1.72 -5.68
C ASN A 120 17.33 1.11 -4.27
N MET A 121 16.38 1.60 -3.47
CA MET A 121 16.24 1.17 -2.07
C MET A 121 14.77 1.16 -1.62
N LEU A 122 14.39 0.12 -0.87
CA LEU A 122 13.15 0.05 -0.10
C LEU A 122 13.49 -0.07 1.38
N VAL A 123 12.84 0.72 2.21
CA VAL A 123 12.91 0.58 3.67
C VAL A 123 11.58 0.02 4.16
N LEU A 124 11.63 -1.17 4.75
CA LEU A 124 10.47 -1.92 5.22
C LEU A 124 10.52 -2.05 6.74
N GLU A 125 9.40 -1.81 7.41
CA GLU A 125 9.20 -2.11 8.82
C GLU A 125 8.36 -3.39 8.95
N LYS A 126 8.81 -4.37 9.73
CA LYS A 126 8.02 -5.54 10.10
C LYS A 126 7.73 -5.48 11.59
N LYS A 127 6.45 -5.63 11.94
CA LYS A 127 6.01 -5.75 13.33
C LYS A 127 5.90 -7.22 13.70
N GLY A 128 6.85 -7.69 14.52
CA GLY A 128 6.78 -8.97 15.22
C GLY A 128 6.64 -8.73 16.72
N LYS A 129 7.36 -9.53 17.52
CA LYS A 129 7.55 -9.25 18.97
C LYS A 129 8.30 -7.93 19.18
N TYR A 130 9.15 -7.56 18.23
CA TYR A 130 9.85 -6.29 18.16
C TYR A 130 9.61 -5.65 16.78
N VAL A 131 9.92 -4.36 16.67
CA VAL A 131 9.91 -3.64 15.39
C VAL A 131 11.26 -3.85 14.71
N GLU A 132 11.24 -4.44 13.53
CA GLU A 132 12.43 -4.67 12.71
C GLU A 132 12.40 -3.78 11.47
N PHE A 133 13.51 -3.08 11.20
CA PHE A 133 13.70 -2.33 9.96
C PHE A 133 14.59 -3.13 9.01
N MET A 134 14.20 -3.17 7.75
CA MET A 134 14.87 -3.93 6.71
C MET A 134 15.10 -3.04 5.50
N ASN A 135 16.34 -3.07 5.00
CA ASN A 135 16.73 -2.35 3.81
C ASN A 135 16.86 -3.35 2.67
N TRP A 136 16.09 -3.12 1.61
CA TRP A 136 16.18 -3.90 0.40
C TRP A 136 16.81 -3.03 -0.68
N THR A 137 17.88 -3.51 -1.30
CA THR A 137 18.62 -2.78 -2.33
C THR A 137 18.31 -3.38 -3.68
N ARG A 138 18.31 -2.57 -4.74
CA ARG A 138 18.01 -3.08 -6.07
C ARG A 138 19.14 -4.01 -6.53
N TYR A 139 18.76 -5.19 -7.04
CA TYR A 139 19.71 -6.13 -7.62
C TYR A 139 20.28 -5.49 -8.89
N LYS A 140 21.61 -5.41 -8.98
CA LYS A 140 22.32 -4.88 -10.16
C LYS A 140 22.50 -5.96 -11.21
#